data_AF-A0A024HAZ7-F1
#
_entry.id   AF-A0A024HAZ7-F1
#
_cell.length_a   1.000
_cell.length_b   1.000
_cell.length_c   1.000
_cell.angle_alpha   90.00
_cell.angle_beta   90.00
_cell.angle_gamma   90.00
#
_symmetry.space_group_name_H-M   'P 1'
#
loop_
_entity.id
_entity.type
_entity.pdbx_description
1 polymer ?
#
loop_
_entity_poly.entity_id
_entity_poly.type
_entity_poly.pdbx_seq_one_letter_code
_entity_poly.pdbx_strand_id
1 'polypeptide(L)'
;MRPISIATLMLAIALTGGCAVKKNFYATGGSRADGTVDMAYDFAQFEQPVVNMDQAQNIAQQKCAVWGYREAEAFGGSTTNCNQRDGFGTCVAGQVVIKYQCVGDLDAPKVSQVRTPSAPIDGSLSKDQWQQQQLQQLNQQSGLSYDEYQRRYRQIMGQ
;
A
#
# COMPACT_ATOMS: atom_id res chain seq x y z
N MET A 1 -2.26 -62.69 18.49
CA MET A 1 -2.26 -61.22 18.25
C MET A 1 -1.57 -60.58 19.44
N ARG A 2 -0.41 -59.94 19.26
CA ARG A 2 0.35 -59.33 20.38
C ARG A 2 -0.24 -57.94 20.66
N PRO A 3 -0.51 -57.55 21.92
CA PRO A 3 -1.05 -56.24 22.22
C PRO A 3 0.01 -55.18 21.94
N ILE A 4 -0.22 -54.35 20.93
CA ILE A 4 0.62 -53.19 20.64
C ILE A 4 0.41 -52.20 21.79
N SER A 5 1.48 -51.86 22.51
CA SER A 5 1.40 -50.95 23.66
C SER A 5 0.96 -49.56 23.19
N ILE A 6 0.00 -48.96 23.89
CA ILE A 6 -0.53 -47.61 23.60
C ILE A 6 0.61 -46.56 23.60
N ALA A 7 1.65 -46.77 24.41
CA ALA A 7 2.84 -45.92 24.44
C ALA A 7 3.64 -45.92 23.12
N THR A 8 3.76 -47.07 22.45
CA THR A 8 4.42 -47.17 21.13
C THR A 8 3.62 -46.47 20.03
N LEU A 9 2.28 -46.45 20.14
CA LEU A 9 1.43 -45.76 19.18
C LEU A 9 1.54 -44.23 19.33
N MET A 10 1.58 -43.72 20.56
CA MET A 10 1.74 -42.27 20.80
C MET A 10 3.11 -41.73 20.37
N LEU A 11 4.18 -42.51 20.53
CA LEU A 11 5.52 -42.10 20.09
C LEU A 11 5.65 -42.04 18.56
N ALA A 12 4.98 -42.95 17.84
CA ALA A 12 4.97 -42.94 16.37
C ALA A 12 4.26 -41.72 15.77
N ILE A 13 3.21 -41.22 16.43
CA ILE A 13 2.43 -40.05 15.97
C ILE A 13 3.22 -38.74 16.16
N ALA A 14 4.10 -38.65 17.16
CA ALA A 14 4.89 -37.44 17.42
C ALA A 14 5.96 -37.17 16.34
N LEU A 15 6.38 -38.19 15.59
CA LEU A 15 7.45 -38.09 14.59
C LEU A 15 6.97 -37.68 13.19
N THR A 16 5.66 -37.55 12.96
CA THR A 16 5.11 -37.18 11.64
C THR A 16 4.88 -35.68 11.47
N GLY A 17 5.52 -34.83 12.28
CA GLY A 17 5.44 -33.37 12.14
C GLY A 17 6.24 -32.86 10.92
N GLY A 18 5.60 -32.09 10.04
CA GLY A 18 6.30 -31.42 8.94
C GLY A 18 7.21 -30.30 9.42
N CYS A 19 8.29 -30.00 8.69
CA CYS A 19 9.20 -28.92 9.04
C CYS A 19 8.61 -27.57 8.61
N ALA A 20 8.41 -26.64 9.56
CA ALA A 20 8.01 -25.28 9.25
C ALA A 20 9.20 -24.51 8.65
N VAL A 21 9.10 -24.11 7.38
CA VAL A 21 10.18 -23.42 6.65
C VAL A 21 9.69 -22.06 6.16
N LYS A 22 10.44 -21.00 6.47
CA LYS A 22 10.13 -19.66 5.96
C LYS A 22 10.44 -19.60 4.46
N LYS A 23 9.46 -19.23 3.65
CA LYS A 23 9.62 -19.03 2.20
C LYS A 23 9.35 -17.57 1.86
N ASN A 24 10.23 -17.00 1.04
CA ASN A 24 10.05 -15.64 0.54
C ASN A 24 9.29 -15.68 -0.78
N PHE A 25 8.43 -14.69 -0.98
CA PHE A 25 7.81 -14.47 -2.28
C PHE A 25 8.81 -13.88 -3.27
N TYR A 26 8.66 -14.25 -4.53
CA TYR A 26 9.37 -13.66 -5.65
C TYR A 26 8.41 -13.46 -6.82
N ALA A 27 8.68 -12.46 -7.65
CA ALA A 27 7.86 -12.20 -8.83
C ALA A 27 8.28 -13.12 -9.96
N THR A 28 7.36 -13.98 -10.41
CA THR A 28 7.56 -14.92 -11.53
C THR A 28 7.23 -14.32 -12.87
N GLY A 29 6.40 -13.28 -12.90
CA GLY A 29 5.99 -12.64 -14.14
C GLY A 29 5.03 -11.46 -13.90
N GLY A 30 4.41 -11.03 -14.99
CA GLY A 30 3.42 -9.96 -15.00
C GLY A 30 3.29 -9.35 -16.39
N SER A 31 2.17 -8.68 -16.63
CA SER A 31 1.90 -7.97 -17.86
C SER A 31 1.59 -6.51 -17.54
N ARG A 32 2.41 -5.59 -18.06
CA ARG A 32 2.14 -4.15 -17.94
C ARG A 32 0.86 -3.76 -18.68
N ALA A 33 0.58 -4.41 -19.82
CA ALA A 33 -0.60 -4.13 -20.62
C ALA A 33 -1.89 -4.55 -19.90
N ASP A 34 -1.84 -5.69 -19.21
CA ASP A 34 -2.98 -6.20 -18.43
C ASP A 34 -2.99 -5.68 -16.99
N GLY A 35 -1.97 -4.92 -16.57
CA GLY A 35 -1.82 -4.41 -15.22
C GLY A 35 -1.73 -5.52 -14.16
N THR A 36 -1.00 -6.60 -14.42
CA THR A 36 -0.92 -7.74 -13.50
C THR A 36 0.51 -8.12 -13.14
N VAL A 37 0.70 -8.62 -11.92
CA VAL A 37 1.97 -9.14 -11.40
C VAL A 37 1.73 -10.50 -10.75
N ASP A 38 2.53 -11.48 -11.12
CA ASP A 38 2.46 -12.83 -10.58
C ASP A 38 3.55 -13.00 -9.51
N MET A 39 3.11 -13.23 -8.27
CA MET A 39 3.97 -13.47 -7.12
C MET A 39 3.92 -14.95 -6.75
N ALA A 40 5.06 -15.56 -6.50
CA ALA A 40 5.12 -16.98 -6.20
C ALA A 40 6.06 -17.34 -5.06
N TYR A 41 5.81 -18.50 -4.47
CA TYR A 41 6.74 -19.20 -3.58
C TYR A 41 6.69 -20.69 -3.85
N ASP A 42 7.77 -21.38 -3.51
CA ASP A 42 7.89 -22.82 -3.72
C ASP A 42 7.67 -23.60 -2.43
N PHE A 43 7.16 -24.82 -2.58
CA PHE A 43 7.06 -25.80 -1.52
C PHE A 43 7.63 -27.14 -2.00
N ALA A 44 8.18 -27.90 -1.05
CA ALA A 44 8.64 -29.25 -1.27
C ALA A 44 7.94 -30.24 -0.35
N GLN A 45 8.21 -31.53 -0.57
CA GLN A 45 7.57 -32.62 0.17
C GLN A 45 7.95 -32.52 1.65
N PHE A 46 6.96 -32.65 2.53
CA PHE A 46 7.09 -32.58 3.99
C PHE A 46 7.46 -31.18 4.56
N GLU A 47 7.50 -30.14 3.72
CA GLU A 47 7.62 -28.77 4.19
C GLU A 47 6.25 -28.18 4.53
N GLN A 48 6.19 -27.41 5.61
CA GLN A 48 5.09 -26.48 5.89
C GLN A 48 5.59 -25.06 5.62
N PRO A 49 5.32 -24.49 4.43
CA PRO A 49 5.81 -23.17 4.09
C PRO A 49 5.12 -22.10 4.93
N VAL A 50 5.91 -21.35 5.70
CA VAL A 50 5.48 -20.16 6.42
C VAL A 50 5.83 -18.96 5.56
N VAL A 51 4.81 -18.30 5.01
CA VAL A 51 4.97 -17.18 4.07
C VAL A 51 4.50 -15.87 4.67
N ASN A 52 5.08 -14.76 4.22
CA ASN A 52 4.65 -13.42 4.59
C ASN A 52 3.90 -12.76 3.42
N MET A 53 2.59 -12.58 3.55
CA MET A 53 1.77 -11.97 2.50
C MET A 53 2.06 -10.47 2.34
N ASP A 54 2.46 -9.77 3.41
CA ASP A 54 2.86 -8.35 3.31
C ASP A 54 4.13 -8.20 2.46
N GLN A 55 5.03 -9.19 2.50
CA GLN A 55 6.19 -9.21 1.61
C GLN A 55 5.75 -9.33 0.14
N ALA A 56 4.81 -10.22 -0.17
CA ALA A 56 4.27 -10.37 -1.52
C ALA A 56 3.63 -9.06 -2.01
N GLN A 57 2.79 -8.47 -1.16
CA GLN A 57 2.12 -7.19 -1.41
C GLN A 57 3.12 -6.07 -1.71
N ASN A 58 4.17 -5.94 -0.88
CA ASN A 58 5.19 -4.91 -1.07
C ASN A 58 5.97 -5.09 -2.38
N ILE A 59 6.36 -6.32 -2.72
CA ILE A 59 7.06 -6.59 -3.99
C ILE A 59 6.15 -6.31 -5.17
N ALA A 60 4.88 -6.74 -5.13
CA ALA A 60 3.90 -6.47 -6.17
C ALA A 60 3.68 -4.96 -6.36
N GLN A 61 3.51 -4.21 -5.27
CA GLN A 61 3.37 -2.75 -5.32
C GLN A 61 4.59 -2.08 -5.93
N GLN A 62 5.80 -2.49 -5.55
CA GLN A 62 7.03 -1.97 -6.15
C GLN A 62 7.07 -2.20 -7.66
N LYS A 63 6.65 -3.38 -8.14
CA LYS A 63 6.57 -3.67 -9.57
C LYS A 63 5.51 -2.84 -10.29
N CYS A 64 4.33 -2.72 -9.71
CA CYS A 64 3.26 -1.86 -10.22
C CYS A 64 3.68 -0.38 -10.28
N ALA A 65 4.41 0.09 -9.27
CA ALA A 65 4.93 1.47 -9.21
C ALA A 65 5.96 1.78 -10.31
N VAL A 66 6.77 0.80 -10.72
CA VAL A 66 7.67 0.95 -11.87
C VAL A 66 6.89 1.23 -13.16
N TRP A 67 5.66 0.73 -13.27
CA TRP A 67 4.80 0.95 -14.45
C TRP A 67 3.94 2.21 -14.37
N GLY A 68 3.87 2.85 -13.20
CA GLY A 68 3.10 4.08 -12.96
C GLY A 68 1.88 3.91 -12.06
N TYR A 69 1.53 2.67 -11.68
CA TYR A 69 0.40 2.43 -10.78
C TYR A 69 0.75 2.79 -9.33
N ARG A 70 -0.28 3.11 -8.53
CA ARG A 70 -0.08 3.51 -7.12
C ARG A 70 -0.03 2.32 -6.18
N GLU A 71 -0.86 1.32 -6.46
CA GLU A 71 -1.14 0.22 -5.56
C GLU A 71 -1.20 -1.10 -6.34
N ALA A 72 -1.13 -2.20 -5.59
CA ALA A 72 -1.33 -3.55 -6.08
C ALA A 72 -2.37 -4.23 -5.18
N GLU A 73 -3.25 -5.06 -5.72
CA GLU A 73 -4.27 -5.77 -4.95
C GLU A 73 -4.29 -7.23 -5.36
N ALA A 74 -4.33 -8.16 -4.40
CA ALA A 74 -4.39 -9.58 -4.70
C ALA A 74 -5.76 -9.95 -5.31
N PHE A 75 -5.77 -10.73 -6.39
CA PHE A 75 -7.00 -11.17 -7.04
C PHE A 75 -6.86 -12.61 -7.57
N GLY A 76 -7.99 -13.26 -7.87
CA GLY A 76 -8.00 -14.58 -8.50
C GLY A 76 -7.52 -15.74 -7.62
N GLY A 77 -7.27 -15.50 -6.33
CA GLY A 77 -6.83 -16.52 -5.37
C GLY A 77 -5.39 -16.99 -5.60
N SER A 78 -5.11 -18.23 -5.19
CA SER A 78 -3.81 -18.87 -5.39
C SER A 78 -3.94 -20.07 -6.31
N THR A 79 -3.00 -20.20 -7.25
CA THR A 79 -2.91 -21.32 -8.19
C THR A 79 -1.66 -22.13 -7.87
N THR A 80 -1.78 -23.46 -7.82
CA THR A 80 -0.63 -24.34 -7.58
C THR A 80 -0.16 -24.95 -8.89
N ASN A 81 1.04 -24.55 -9.32
CA ASN A 81 1.77 -25.17 -10.42
C ASN A 81 2.59 -26.34 -9.87
N CYS A 82 2.22 -27.55 -10.27
CA CYS A 82 2.88 -28.74 -9.77
C CYS A 82 4.14 -29.07 -10.58
N ASN A 83 5.29 -29.09 -9.92
CA ASN A 83 6.58 -29.40 -10.55
C ASN A 83 6.89 -30.90 -10.41
N GLN A 84 6.49 -31.52 -9.31
CA GLN A 84 6.72 -32.94 -9.03
C GLN A 84 5.47 -33.59 -8.43
N ARG A 85 5.06 -34.70 -9.03
CA ARG A 85 4.02 -35.58 -8.52
C ARG A 85 4.62 -36.88 -8.01
N ASP A 86 4.04 -37.45 -6.97
CA ASP A 86 4.41 -38.78 -6.50
C ASP A 86 3.81 -39.89 -7.38
N GLY A 87 4.10 -41.15 -7.03
CA GLY A 87 3.57 -42.32 -7.73
C GLY A 87 2.04 -42.47 -7.66
N PHE A 88 1.35 -41.69 -6.81
CA PHE A 88 -0.10 -41.68 -6.67
C PHE A 88 -0.75 -40.46 -7.36
N GLY A 89 0.06 -39.58 -7.98
CA GLY A 89 -0.41 -38.38 -8.68
C GLY A 89 -0.56 -37.13 -7.80
N THR A 90 -0.23 -37.22 -6.51
CA THR A 90 -0.29 -36.09 -5.56
C THR A 90 0.85 -35.12 -5.82
N CYS A 91 0.56 -33.81 -5.80
CA CYS A 91 1.61 -32.82 -5.93
C CYS A 91 2.45 -32.74 -4.66
N VAL A 92 3.72 -33.15 -4.74
CA VAL A 92 4.64 -33.19 -3.60
C VAL A 92 5.61 -32.03 -3.60
N ALA A 93 5.88 -31.42 -4.76
CA ALA A 93 6.64 -30.19 -4.85
C ALA A 93 6.13 -29.33 -5.99
N GLY A 94 6.10 -28.02 -5.77
CA GLY A 94 5.51 -27.10 -6.73
C GLY A 94 5.66 -25.66 -6.30
N GLN A 95 5.01 -24.81 -7.08
CA GLN A 95 4.99 -23.38 -6.89
C GLN A 95 3.55 -22.92 -6.69
N VAL A 96 3.32 -22.13 -5.65
CA VAL A 96 2.04 -21.45 -5.45
C VAL A 96 2.19 -20.03 -6.00
N VAL A 97 1.31 -19.66 -6.93
CA VAL A 97 1.27 -18.36 -7.58
C VAL A 97 0.03 -17.60 -7.12
N ILE A 98 0.22 -16.36 -6.68
CA ILE A 98 -0.80 -15.40 -6.29
C ILE A 98 -0.72 -14.23 -7.26
N LYS A 99 -1.85 -13.89 -7.87
CA LYS A 99 -1.92 -12.79 -8.82
C LYS A 99 -2.28 -11.48 -8.13
N TYR A 100 -1.64 -10.41 -8.58
CA TYR A 100 -1.91 -9.06 -8.13
C TYR A 100 -2.30 -8.19 -9.32
N GLN A 101 -3.35 -7.39 -9.17
CA GLN A 101 -3.76 -6.37 -10.11
C GLN A 101 -3.16 -5.04 -9.67
N CYS A 102 -2.52 -4.34 -10.59
CA CYS A 102 -2.03 -2.99 -10.38
C CYS A 102 -3.22 -2.02 -10.51
N VAL A 103 -3.43 -1.20 -9.48
CA VAL A 103 -4.57 -0.27 -9.40
C VAL A 103 -4.11 1.15 -9.13
N GLY A 104 -4.96 2.11 -9.50
CA GLY A 104 -4.66 3.53 -9.50
C GLY A 104 -4.08 4.02 -10.84
N ASP A 105 -4.26 5.32 -11.13
CA ASP A 105 -3.91 5.90 -12.43
C ASP A 105 -2.44 5.79 -12.81
N LEU A 106 -2.22 5.34 -14.05
CA LEU A 106 -0.95 5.37 -14.78
C LEU A 106 -0.47 6.80 -15.10
N ASP A 107 -1.43 7.70 -15.29
CA ASP A 107 -1.24 9.09 -15.70
C ASP A 107 -1.62 10.09 -14.61
N ALA A 108 -1.90 9.62 -13.39
CA ALA A 108 -2.03 10.56 -12.27
C ALA A 108 -0.69 11.29 -12.21
N PRO A 109 -0.68 12.64 -12.31
CA PRO A 109 0.53 13.38 -12.04
C PRO A 109 1.00 12.85 -10.71
N LYS A 110 2.26 12.37 -10.65
CA LYS A 110 2.86 11.94 -9.39
C LYS A 110 2.66 13.12 -8.47
N VAL A 111 1.65 13.05 -7.61
CA VAL A 111 1.50 14.00 -6.53
C VAL A 111 2.61 13.56 -5.62
N SER A 112 3.82 14.05 -5.94
CA SER A 112 4.88 14.23 -4.98
C SER A 112 4.17 14.64 -3.72
N GLN A 113 4.26 13.80 -2.71
CA GLN A 113 3.71 14.07 -1.39
C GLN A 113 4.43 15.30 -0.87
N VAL A 114 4.04 16.48 -1.35
CA VAL A 114 4.30 17.73 -0.70
C VAL A 114 3.31 17.73 0.44
N ARG A 115 3.71 17.08 1.53
CA ARG A 115 3.29 17.51 2.84
C ARG A 115 3.80 18.94 2.98
N THR A 116 2.97 19.89 2.61
CA THR A 116 3.00 21.22 3.20
C THR A 116 1.56 21.65 3.44
N PRO A 117 1.20 22.09 4.65
CA PRO A 117 0.08 23.02 4.75
C PRO A 117 0.40 24.17 3.79
N SER A 118 -0.53 24.44 2.88
CA SER A 118 -0.42 25.48 1.86
C SER A 118 -0.23 26.84 2.53
N ALA A 119 1.02 27.19 2.81
CA ALA A 119 1.45 28.57 2.91
C ALA A 119 1.52 29.11 1.48
N PRO A 120 0.83 30.21 1.16
CA PRO A 120 0.97 30.82 -0.16
C PRO A 120 2.40 31.36 -0.33
N ILE A 121 3.14 30.76 -1.27
CA ILE A 121 4.39 31.30 -1.80
C ILE A 121 4.00 32.22 -2.97
N ASP A 122 3.51 33.40 -2.64
CA ASP A 122 3.65 34.55 -3.53
C ASP A 122 3.61 35.82 -2.68
N GLY A 123 4.58 36.71 -2.89
CA GLY A 123 4.79 37.92 -2.11
C GLY A 123 3.71 39.00 -2.30
N SER A 124 2.58 38.68 -2.90
CA SER A 124 1.42 39.55 -3.01
C SER A 124 0.30 39.03 -2.11
N LEU A 125 -0.02 39.74 -1.03
CA LEU A 125 -1.28 39.51 -0.32
C LEU A 125 -2.42 39.58 -1.33
N SER A 126 -3.32 38.59 -1.33
CA SER A 126 -4.52 38.67 -2.15
C SER A 126 -5.32 39.92 -1.77
N LYS A 127 -6.13 40.46 -2.70
CA LYS A 127 -6.93 41.66 -2.47
C LYS A 127 -7.75 41.58 -1.17
N ASP A 128 -8.34 40.43 -0.89
CA ASP A 128 -9.14 40.19 0.31
C ASP A 128 -8.28 40.17 1.58
N GLN A 129 -7.10 39.54 1.52
CA GLN A 129 -6.15 39.53 2.64
C GLN A 129 -5.61 40.94 2.94
N TRP A 130 -5.34 41.72 1.90
CA TRP A 130 -4.94 43.13 2.05
C TRP A 130 -6.04 43.97 2.70
N GLN A 131 -7.30 43.80 2.28
CA GLN A 131 -8.43 44.50 2.87
C GLN A 131 -8.59 44.17 4.36
N GLN A 132 -8.49 42.89 4.72
CA GLN A 132 -8.58 42.47 6.12
C GLN A 132 -7.44 43.05 6.97
N GLN A 133 -6.21 43.05 6.46
CA GLN A 133 -5.06 43.59 7.19
C GLN A 133 -5.20 45.10 7.43
N GLN A 134 -5.65 45.85 6.42
CA GLN A 134 -5.86 47.30 6.55
C GLN A 134 -6.99 47.63 7.53
N LEU A 135 -8.08 46.86 7.51
CA LEU A 135 -9.18 47.02 8.47
C LEU A 135 -8.73 46.78 9.91
N GLN A 136 -7.88 45.77 10.14
CA GLN A 136 -7.33 45.50 11.47
C GLN A 136 -6.45 46.65 11.97
N GLN A 137 -5.60 47.23 11.11
CA GLN A 137 -4.80 48.42 11.47
C GLN A 137 -5.69 49.62 11.79
N LEU A 138 -6.74 49.86 11.00
CA LEU A 138 -7.69 50.94 11.24
C LEU A 138 -8.41 50.78 12.58
N ASN A 139 -8.78 49.54 12.95
CA ASN A 139 -9.42 49.24 14.23
C ASN A 139 -8.47 49.37 15.44
N GLN A 140 -7.17 49.18 15.23
CA GLN A 140 -6.15 49.32 16.29
C GLN A 140 -5.76 50.77 16.57
N GLN A 141 -6.09 51.73 15.68
CA GLN A 141 -5.86 53.15 15.94
C GLN A 141 -6.89 53.71 16.93
N SER A 142 -6.52 53.78 18.20
CA SER A 142 -7.30 54.47 19.23
C SER A 142 -7.22 55.99 19.05
N GLY A 143 -8.38 56.67 18.93
CA GLY A 143 -8.46 58.14 18.87
C GLY A 143 -8.92 58.73 17.53
N LEU A 144 -9.32 57.90 16.55
CA LEU A 144 -9.93 58.38 15.31
C LEU A 144 -11.35 58.92 15.56
N SER A 145 -11.66 60.09 14.98
CA SER A 145 -13.04 60.57 14.89
C SER A 145 -13.88 59.63 14.03
N TYR A 146 -15.15 59.44 14.38
CA TYR A 146 -16.06 58.53 13.67
C TYR A 146 -16.18 58.85 12.18
N ASP A 147 -16.24 60.13 11.82
CA ASP A 147 -16.31 60.57 10.42
C ASP A 147 -15.05 60.21 9.63
N GLU A 148 -13.89 60.24 10.29
CA GLU A 148 -12.60 59.89 9.67
C GLU A 148 -12.46 58.39 9.49
N TYR A 149 -12.92 57.60 10.47
CA TYR A 149 -13.00 56.15 10.38
C TYR A 149 -13.86 55.71 9.18
N GLN A 150 -15.05 56.29 9.01
CA GLN A 150 -15.96 55.93 7.91
C GLN A 150 -15.40 56.30 6.52
N ARG A 151 -14.62 57.38 6.39
CA ARG A 151 -13.96 57.74 5.12
C ARG A 151 -12.90 56.71 4.74
N ARG A 152 -12.03 56.35 5.69
CA ARG A 152 -10.95 55.36 5.48
C ARG A 152 -11.51 53.97 5.20
N TYR A 153 -12.57 53.57 5.90
CA TYR A 153 -13.25 52.31 5.66
C TYR A 153 -13.77 52.18 4.22
N ARG A 154 -14.44 53.23 3.69
CA ARG A 154 -14.94 53.25 2.30
C ARG A 154 -13.82 53.14 1.28
N GLN A 155 -12.70 53.82 1.51
CA GLN A 155 -11.51 53.75 0.65
C GLN A 155 -10.93 52.33 0.59
N ILE A 156 -10.86 51.61 1.73
CA ILE A 156 -10.35 50.22 1.77
C ILE A 156 -11.31 49.26 1.03
N MET A 157 -12.62 49.49 1.15
CA MET A 157 -13.65 48.65 0.51
C MET A 157 -13.86 48.95 -0.98
N GLY A 158 -13.29 50.04 -1.51
CA GLY A 158 -13.33 50.40 -2.92
C GLY A 158 -14.70 50.87 -3.42
N GLN A 159 -15.48 51.51 -2.55
CA GLN A 159 -16.77 52.15 -2.88
C GLN A 159 -16.62 53.65 -3.13
#